data_AF-A0A5B9DF99-F1
#
_entry.id   AF-A0A5B9DF99-F1
#
_cell.length_a   1.000
_cell.length_b   1.000
_cell.length_c   1.000
_cell.angle_alpha   90.00
_cell.angle_beta   90.00
_cell.angle_gamma   90.00
#
_symmetry.space_group_name_H-M   'P 1'
#
loop_
_entity.id
_entity.type
_entity.pdbx_description
1 polymer ?
#
loop_
_entity_poly.entity_id
_entity_poly.type
_entity_poly.pdbx_seq_one_letter_code
_entity_poly.pdbx_strand_id
1 'polypeptide(L)'
;MKHIKRNTVLITALVLIPIILIASYFSFYFYMVGELTSYIYEVEPSTDEFYPLEDMNETELRSIANQFEYLQEEYHIPINLSQVVTFNATTGKPLLYHSDDNGALHTSEALTATCLRYASLLAGTEKDDALRLIKKMLTGLQMLIEVPNGGLGPKFPGTAIARFYAPPEKRNDGNYTWLFDEYFRHFNGTGRYSQWRCRLYTSKDELAGYFMAIAACLKLVDNPYIQNITKLIIGQFTEGMLKSYWMEMSGDGKPNGVHFQWPTQGQWKLLVMKMATIAYPENDRYKQLYNYYLVTERYITKYPSIGDSDLIDNYYSNYFELCVIFGLMLVEDNQDIIDIYVNNYEESTHPAFKGHRNAFLNAVYLAMCKMRSVNIEPDYDLDKVAWDVKDQLWRFVEFDLCPYDTTFGGLNKTISREEKGTDWLEVDPNIAKWKNFVDVNPLGKMYQWVTYGLMDGVFKTRYLKPATIEMFRPNKIVWNQNPFTEEGGRQYNNSQTITQYHGASFSLPYWILVYYGYIGGI
;
A
#
# COMPACT_ATOMS: atom_id res chain seq x y z
N MET A 1 -20.60 -65.41 -0.90
CA MET A 1 -19.92 -64.12 -0.60
C MET A 1 -18.53 -64.13 -1.23
N LYS A 2 -18.48 -63.64 -2.47
CA LYS A 2 -17.38 -63.72 -3.44
C LYS A 2 -16.20 -62.81 -3.08
N HIS A 3 -15.05 -63.10 -3.67
CA HIS A 3 -13.72 -62.45 -3.63
C HIS A 3 -13.66 -60.89 -3.74
N ILE A 4 -14.39 -60.12 -2.93
CA ILE A 4 -14.07 -58.69 -2.66
C ILE A 4 -13.09 -58.62 -1.46
N LYS A 5 -12.00 -59.39 -1.47
CA LYS A 5 -11.41 -59.85 -0.19
C LYS A 5 -9.93 -59.63 0.09
N ARG A 6 -9.15 -58.97 -0.77
CA ARG A 6 -7.79 -58.52 -0.38
C ARG A 6 -7.23 -57.46 -1.30
N ASN A 7 -7.44 -57.62 -2.61
CA ASN A 7 -6.95 -56.68 -3.61
C ASN A 7 -7.65 -55.31 -3.52
N THR A 8 -8.96 -55.29 -3.28
CA THR A 8 -9.70 -54.02 -3.06
C THR A 8 -9.21 -53.31 -1.81
N VAL A 9 -8.98 -54.01 -0.69
CA VAL A 9 -8.44 -53.42 0.54
C VAL A 9 -7.02 -52.91 0.35
N LEU A 10 -6.17 -53.66 -0.37
CA LEU A 10 -4.79 -53.24 -0.70
C LEU A 10 -4.77 -52.03 -1.63
N ILE A 11 -5.62 -51.99 -2.67
CA ILE A 11 -5.75 -50.85 -3.59
C ILE A 11 -6.30 -49.62 -2.85
N THR A 12 -7.33 -49.81 -2.03
CA THR A 12 -7.88 -48.74 -1.18
C THR A 12 -6.83 -48.23 -0.19
N ALA A 13 -6.03 -49.08 0.44
CA ALA A 13 -4.92 -48.66 1.29
C ALA A 13 -3.81 -47.95 0.50
N LEU A 14 -3.45 -48.45 -0.68
CA LEU A 14 -2.46 -47.84 -1.58
C LEU A 14 -2.84 -46.43 -2.03
N VAL A 15 -4.14 -46.14 -2.16
CA VAL A 15 -4.65 -44.81 -2.53
C VAL A 15 -4.89 -43.95 -1.29
N LEU A 16 -5.51 -44.48 -0.24
CA LEU A 16 -5.88 -43.70 0.94
C LEU A 16 -4.70 -43.38 1.85
N ILE A 17 -3.72 -44.28 2.01
CA ILE A 17 -2.57 -44.00 2.89
C ILE A 17 -1.79 -42.77 2.40
N PRO A 18 -1.40 -42.65 1.11
CA PRO A 18 -0.78 -41.42 0.62
C PRO A 18 -1.65 -40.19 0.83
N ILE A 19 -2.96 -40.27 0.58
CA ILE A 19 -3.88 -39.13 0.78
C ILE A 19 -3.93 -38.73 2.27
N ILE A 20 -4.04 -39.70 3.19
CA ILE A 20 -4.07 -39.45 4.63
C ILE A 20 -2.73 -38.87 5.11
N LEU A 21 -1.60 -39.39 4.61
CA LEU A 21 -0.28 -38.89 4.96
C LEU A 21 -0.06 -37.47 4.44
N ILE A 22 -0.44 -37.20 3.18
CA ILE A 22 -0.37 -35.86 2.58
C ILE A 22 -1.29 -34.90 3.36
N ALA A 23 -2.54 -35.29 3.63
CA ALA A 23 -3.48 -34.48 4.39
C ALA A 23 -2.96 -34.20 5.81
N SER A 24 -2.47 -35.23 6.52
CA SER A 24 -1.91 -35.06 7.86
C SER A 24 -0.66 -34.16 7.85
N TYR A 25 0.20 -34.32 6.84
CA TYR A 25 1.40 -33.51 6.68
C TYR A 25 1.05 -32.03 6.48
N PHE A 26 0.10 -31.72 5.59
CA PHE A 26 -0.35 -30.35 5.35
C PHE A 26 -1.18 -29.79 6.50
N SER A 27 -2.07 -30.58 7.13
CA SER A 27 -2.82 -30.14 8.32
C SER A 27 -1.89 -29.76 9.46
N PHE A 28 -0.81 -30.52 9.68
CA PHE A 28 0.19 -30.16 10.69
C PHE A 28 0.98 -28.90 10.31
N TYR A 29 1.31 -28.73 9.03
CA TYR A 29 1.90 -27.47 8.55
C TYR A 29 0.98 -26.27 8.82
N PHE A 30 -0.30 -26.35 8.46
CA PHE A 30 -1.26 -25.26 8.71
C PHE A 30 -1.48 -25.02 10.19
N TYR A 31 -1.46 -26.07 11.03
CA TYR A 31 -1.49 -25.91 12.48
C TYR A 31 -0.26 -25.15 13.01
N MET A 32 0.94 -25.49 12.54
CA MET A 32 2.17 -24.77 12.91
C MET A 32 2.12 -23.30 12.47
N VAL A 33 1.70 -23.02 11.24
CA VAL A 33 1.52 -21.65 10.74
C VAL A 33 0.47 -20.91 11.58
N GLY A 34 -0.67 -21.54 11.87
CA GLY A 34 -1.71 -20.96 12.71
C GLY A 34 -1.24 -20.61 14.12
N GLU A 35 -0.41 -21.46 14.76
CA GLU A 35 0.19 -21.10 16.04
C GLU A 35 1.18 -19.92 15.91
N LEU A 36 1.97 -19.86 14.83
CA LEU A 36 2.93 -18.77 14.58
C LEU A 36 2.25 -17.44 14.24
N THR A 37 1.01 -17.45 13.76
CA THR A 37 0.23 -16.28 13.38
C THR A 37 -0.80 -15.88 14.43
N SER A 38 -1.20 -16.80 15.31
CA SER A 38 -2.24 -16.58 16.35
C SER A 38 -2.04 -15.29 17.14
N TYR A 39 -0.80 -15.03 17.58
CA TYR A 39 -0.43 -13.83 18.32
C TYR A 39 -0.89 -12.54 17.63
N ILE A 40 -0.78 -12.47 16.30
CA ILE A 40 -1.12 -11.31 15.48
C ILE A 40 -2.60 -10.90 15.65
N TYR A 41 -3.48 -11.87 15.89
CA TYR A 41 -4.92 -11.65 16.09
C TYR A 41 -5.29 -11.34 17.54
N GLU A 42 -4.40 -11.65 18.48
CA GLU A 42 -4.58 -11.45 19.92
C GLU A 42 -3.98 -10.13 20.41
N VAL A 43 -3.16 -9.46 19.58
CA VAL A 43 -2.58 -8.16 19.93
C VAL A 43 -3.69 -7.11 20.09
N GLU A 44 -3.71 -6.48 21.26
CA GLU A 44 -4.43 -5.24 21.48
C GLU A 44 -3.44 -4.20 22.01
N PRO A 45 -3.41 -2.98 21.45
CA PRO A 45 -2.51 -1.96 21.94
C PRO A 45 -3.02 -1.52 23.30
N SER A 46 -2.13 -1.47 24.29
CA SER A 46 -2.48 -0.87 25.57
C SER A 46 -2.63 0.63 25.38
N THR A 47 -3.81 1.16 25.70
CA THR A 47 -4.06 2.60 25.69
C THR A 47 -3.21 3.32 26.73
N ASP A 48 -2.64 2.61 27.70
CA ASP A 48 -1.70 3.17 28.68
C ASP A 48 -0.41 3.69 28.02
N GLU A 49 -0.10 3.25 26.81
CA GLU A 49 1.05 3.71 26.04
C GLU A 49 0.73 4.87 25.09
N PHE A 50 -0.55 5.26 24.99
CA PHE A 50 -0.97 6.32 24.11
C PHE A 50 -0.76 7.66 24.79
N TYR A 51 -0.37 8.67 24.01
CA TYR A 51 -0.46 10.04 24.51
C TYR A 51 -1.94 10.36 24.85
N PRO A 52 -2.21 11.07 25.95
CA PRO A 52 -3.55 11.54 26.27
C PRO A 52 -4.12 12.41 25.14
N LEU A 53 -5.41 12.27 24.84
CA LEU A 53 -6.05 13.03 23.76
C LEU A 53 -6.00 14.55 23.99
N GLU A 54 -6.05 14.97 25.25
CA GLU A 54 -5.96 16.37 25.67
C GLU A 54 -4.59 17.01 25.40
N ASP A 55 -3.53 16.21 25.28
CA ASP A 55 -2.18 16.69 24.98
C ASP A 55 -1.95 16.82 23.46
N MET A 56 -2.79 16.19 22.64
CA MET A 56 -2.66 16.21 21.18
C MET A 56 -3.26 17.49 20.59
N ASN A 57 -2.39 18.36 20.07
CA ASN A 57 -2.80 19.61 19.46
C ASN A 57 -3.08 19.45 17.95
N GLU A 58 -4.36 19.53 17.56
CA GLU A 58 -4.77 19.44 16.15
C GLU A 58 -4.18 20.56 15.27
N THR A 59 -3.90 21.74 15.84
CA THR A 59 -3.24 22.84 15.10
C THR A 59 -1.80 22.46 14.73
N GLU A 60 -1.10 21.76 15.62
CA GLU A 60 0.26 21.30 15.37
C GLU A 60 0.29 20.17 14.34
N LEU A 61 -0.66 19.21 14.43
CA LEU A 61 -0.82 18.18 13.40
C LEU A 61 -1.08 18.79 12.01
N ARG A 62 -1.90 19.84 11.94
CA ARG A 62 -2.13 20.58 10.69
C ARG A 62 -0.88 21.30 10.20
N SER A 63 -0.09 21.88 11.10
CA SER A 63 1.19 22.51 10.78
C SER A 63 2.14 21.51 10.11
N ILE A 64 2.27 20.32 10.68
CA ILE A 64 3.07 19.22 10.10
C ILE A 64 2.54 18.79 8.74
N ALA A 65 1.22 18.64 8.58
CA ALA A 65 0.61 18.29 7.29
C ALA A 65 1.00 19.30 6.19
N ASN A 66 0.87 20.58 6.49
CA ASN A 66 1.22 21.67 5.57
C ASN A 66 2.73 21.68 5.26
N GLN A 67 3.57 21.39 6.25
CA GLN A 67 5.02 21.32 6.08
C GLN A 67 5.41 20.18 5.12
N PHE A 68 4.79 19.00 5.26
CA PHE A 68 5.03 17.89 4.33
C PHE A 68 4.61 18.23 2.90
N GLU A 69 3.50 18.94 2.72
CA GLU A 69 3.03 19.33 1.39
C GLU A 69 3.91 20.41 0.74
N TYR A 70 4.43 21.35 1.53
CA TYR A 70 5.43 22.30 1.06
C TYR A 70 6.70 21.57 0.60
N LEU A 71 7.23 20.67 1.44
CA LEU A 71 8.43 19.89 1.12
C LEU A 71 8.21 18.98 -0.09
N GLN A 72 7.03 18.36 -0.17
CA GLN A 72 6.61 17.53 -1.28
C GLN A 72 6.83 18.29 -2.59
N GLU A 73 6.26 19.50 -2.66
CA GLU A 73 6.31 20.31 -3.87
C GLU A 73 7.69 20.88 -4.18
N GLU A 74 8.37 21.41 -3.15
CA GLU A 74 9.66 22.09 -3.30
C GLU A 74 10.77 21.11 -3.69
N TYR A 75 10.77 19.91 -3.09
CA TYR A 75 11.88 18.96 -3.23
C TYR A 75 11.45 17.60 -3.77
N HIS A 76 10.34 17.01 -3.32
CA HIS A 76 10.10 15.59 -3.59
C HIS A 76 9.47 15.25 -4.95
N ILE A 77 9.00 16.22 -5.74
CA ILE A 77 8.46 15.97 -7.10
C ILE A 77 9.21 16.72 -8.21
N PRO A 78 10.55 16.57 -8.33
CA PRO A 78 11.38 17.34 -9.29
C PRO A 78 11.04 17.07 -10.77
N ILE A 79 10.39 15.95 -11.05
CA ILE A 79 9.86 15.59 -12.37
C ILE A 79 8.37 15.25 -12.29
N ASN A 80 7.65 15.76 -11.29
CA ASN A 80 6.25 15.44 -10.96
C ASN A 80 6.01 14.01 -10.40
N LEU A 81 7.07 13.27 -10.06
CA LEU A 81 6.98 11.99 -9.34
C LEU A 81 7.64 12.11 -7.97
N SER A 82 6.97 11.61 -6.93
CA SER A 82 7.46 11.57 -5.55
C SER A 82 8.76 10.75 -5.48
N GLN A 83 9.78 11.32 -4.83
CA GLN A 83 11.09 10.72 -4.69
C GLN A 83 11.66 10.92 -3.29
N VAL A 84 12.48 9.97 -2.86
CA VAL A 84 13.37 10.15 -1.72
C VAL A 84 14.51 11.09 -2.13
N VAL A 85 14.88 12.01 -1.23
CA VAL A 85 15.92 13.01 -1.49
C VAL A 85 17.00 12.90 -0.41
N THR A 86 18.26 12.92 -0.83
CA THR A 86 19.38 13.18 0.08
C THR A 86 19.80 14.63 -0.02
N PHE A 87 19.79 15.33 1.10
CA PHE A 87 20.22 16.72 1.27
C PHE A 87 21.62 16.79 1.85
N ASN A 88 22.30 17.91 1.58
CA ASN A 88 23.53 18.28 2.25
C ASN A 88 23.20 18.85 3.63
N ALA A 89 23.69 18.21 4.68
CA ALA A 89 23.36 18.56 6.07
C ALA A 89 23.92 19.91 6.54
N THR A 90 24.79 20.56 5.77
CA THR A 90 25.31 21.89 6.12
C THR A 90 24.55 23.00 5.39
N THR A 91 24.07 22.73 4.18
CA THR A 91 23.50 23.77 3.29
C THR A 91 22.00 23.61 3.08
N GLY A 92 21.40 22.50 3.48
CA GLY A 92 20.00 22.17 3.23
C GLY A 92 19.67 21.95 1.74
N LYS A 93 20.68 21.86 0.86
CA LYS A 93 20.47 21.70 -0.58
C LYS A 93 20.35 20.23 -0.99
N PRO A 94 19.47 19.89 -1.96
CA PRO A 94 19.43 18.56 -2.54
C PRO A 94 20.80 18.17 -3.14
N LEU A 95 21.30 16.99 -2.77
CA LEU A 95 22.49 16.36 -3.34
C LEU A 95 22.13 15.27 -4.35
N LEU A 96 21.10 14.48 -4.04
CA LEU A 96 20.70 13.33 -4.83
C LEU A 96 19.19 13.13 -4.76
N TYR A 97 18.60 12.95 -5.92
CA TYR A 97 17.27 12.38 -6.10
C TYR A 97 17.40 10.88 -6.33
N HIS A 98 16.80 10.08 -5.44
CA HIS A 98 16.96 8.63 -5.51
C HIS A 98 16.16 8.03 -6.67
N SER A 99 16.72 6.95 -7.25
CA SER A 99 16.04 6.07 -8.19
C SER A 99 14.97 5.25 -7.44
N ASP A 100 13.85 5.87 -7.11
CA ASP A 100 12.76 5.18 -6.45
C ASP A 100 12.06 4.24 -7.44
N ASP A 101 12.24 2.93 -7.29
CA ASP A 101 11.57 1.91 -8.10
C ASP A 101 10.05 1.86 -7.84
N ASN A 102 9.53 2.70 -6.93
CA ASN A 102 8.12 2.81 -6.55
C ASN A 102 7.53 4.22 -6.75
N GLY A 103 8.08 5.00 -7.69
CA GLY A 103 7.64 6.37 -7.95
C GLY A 103 6.14 6.49 -8.24
N ALA A 104 5.53 5.48 -8.88
CA ALA A 104 4.09 5.47 -9.11
C ALA A 104 3.28 5.32 -7.82
N LEU A 105 3.64 4.37 -6.96
CA LEU A 105 2.99 4.14 -5.66
C LEU A 105 3.05 5.40 -4.78
N HIS A 106 4.25 5.95 -4.64
CA HIS A 106 4.54 7.07 -3.75
C HIS A 106 3.93 8.39 -4.20
N THR A 107 3.90 8.64 -5.51
CA THR A 107 3.15 9.77 -6.07
C THR A 107 1.67 9.60 -5.83
N SER A 108 1.16 8.37 -5.87
CA SER A 108 -0.25 8.09 -5.70
C SER A 108 -0.73 8.24 -4.25
N GLU A 109 0.08 7.83 -3.27
CA GLU A 109 -0.17 8.05 -1.84
C GLU A 109 -0.28 9.55 -1.54
N ALA A 110 0.72 10.33 -1.98
CA ALA A 110 0.72 11.78 -1.83
C ALA A 110 -0.46 12.46 -2.55
N LEU A 111 -0.76 12.04 -3.78
CA LEU A 111 -1.89 12.57 -4.55
C LEU A 111 -3.23 12.27 -3.89
N THR A 112 -3.42 11.06 -3.36
CA THR A 112 -4.64 10.71 -2.63
C THR A 112 -4.81 11.58 -1.39
N ALA A 113 -3.73 11.80 -0.62
CA ALA A 113 -3.72 12.68 0.53
C ALA A 113 -4.12 14.12 0.14
N THR A 114 -3.53 14.67 -0.92
CA THR A 114 -3.86 16.03 -1.39
C THR A 114 -5.28 16.14 -1.96
N CYS A 115 -5.82 15.08 -2.58
CA CYS A 115 -7.23 15.05 -3.00
C CYS A 115 -8.19 15.12 -1.80
N LEU A 116 -7.90 14.38 -0.73
CA LEU A 116 -8.66 14.44 0.53
C LEU A 116 -8.56 15.82 1.18
N ARG A 117 -7.36 16.42 1.20
CA ARG A 117 -7.16 17.83 1.61
C ARG A 117 -8.04 18.77 0.80
N TYR A 118 -7.95 18.71 -0.53
CA TYR A 118 -8.72 19.57 -1.43
C TYR A 118 -10.23 19.48 -1.17
N ALA A 119 -10.74 18.27 -0.93
CA ALA A 119 -12.15 18.04 -0.65
C ALA A 119 -12.57 18.54 0.75
N SER A 120 -11.65 18.56 1.71
CA SER A 120 -11.88 19.07 3.08
C SER A 120 -11.77 20.60 3.18
N LEU A 121 -11.12 21.26 2.23
CA LEU A 121 -10.89 22.71 2.24
C LEU A 121 -12.09 23.51 1.72
N LEU A 122 -12.35 24.65 2.37
CA LEU A 122 -13.22 25.72 1.87
C LEU A 122 -12.58 26.43 0.66
N ALA A 123 -13.40 27.11 -0.14
CA ALA A 123 -12.91 27.90 -1.27
C ALA A 123 -11.95 29.02 -0.81
N GLY A 124 -10.80 29.14 -1.47
CA GLY A 124 -9.76 30.11 -1.14
C GLY A 124 -8.36 29.62 -1.50
N THR A 125 -7.34 30.38 -1.10
CA THR A 125 -5.94 30.17 -1.48
C THR A 125 -5.44 28.77 -1.17
N GLU A 126 -5.75 28.21 0.01
CA GLU A 126 -5.30 26.86 0.38
C GLU A 126 -5.85 25.78 -0.56
N LYS A 127 -7.10 25.93 -1.02
CA LYS A 127 -7.74 25.00 -1.95
C LYS A 127 -7.14 25.12 -3.35
N ASP A 128 -6.80 26.34 -3.77
CA ASP A 128 -6.12 26.59 -5.03
C ASP A 128 -4.70 26.01 -5.03
N ASP A 129 -3.99 26.10 -3.90
CA ASP A 129 -2.68 25.47 -3.71
C ASP A 129 -2.76 23.95 -3.72
N ALA A 130 -3.73 23.35 -3.03
CA ALA A 130 -3.97 21.92 -3.10
C ALA A 130 -4.25 21.48 -4.55
N LEU A 131 -5.09 22.22 -5.29
CA LEU A 131 -5.36 21.94 -6.70
C LEU A 131 -4.11 22.05 -7.59
N ARG A 132 -3.25 23.02 -7.33
CA ARG A 132 -1.98 23.22 -8.05
C ARG A 132 -1.03 22.03 -7.85
N LEU A 133 -0.93 21.54 -6.61
CA LEU A 133 -0.14 20.35 -6.28
C LEU A 133 -0.75 19.07 -6.89
N ILE A 134 -2.07 18.90 -6.84
CA ILE A 134 -2.80 17.81 -7.53
C ILE A 134 -2.46 17.80 -9.03
N LYS A 135 -2.51 18.97 -9.70
CA LYS A 135 -2.18 19.06 -11.13
C LYS A 135 -0.76 18.59 -11.44
N LYS A 136 0.22 18.94 -10.60
CA LYS A 136 1.61 18.48 -10.76
C LYS A 136 1.69 16.96 -10.65
N MET A 137 1.22 16.36 -9.55
CA MET A 137 1.33 14.91 -9.34
C MET A 137 0.48 14.10 -10.34
N LEU A 138 -0.71 14.57 -10.70
CA LEU A 138 -1.52 13.93 -11.75
C LEU A 138 -0.81 14.00 -13.11
N THR A 139 -0.10 15.09 -13.41
CA THR A 139 0.77 15.14 -14.61
C THR A 139 1.84 14.05 -14.53
N GLY A 140 2.42 13.80 -13.36
CA GLY A 140 3.32 12.68 -13.13
C GLY A 140 2.70 11.33 -13.50
N LEU A 141 1.54 11.01 -12.90
CA LEU A 141 0.82 9.76 -13.18
C LEU A 141 0.35 9.66 -14.64
N GLN A 142 -0.04 10.77 -15.26
CA GLN A 142 -0.34 10.83 -16.70
C GLN A 142 0.87 10.42 -17.52
N MET A 143 2.06 10.95 -17.21
CA MET A 143 3.27 10.65 -17.98
C MET A 143 3.68 9.18 -17.85
N LEU A 144 3.38 8.50 -16.74
CA LEU A 144 3.64 7.07 -16.59
C LEU A 144 2.86 6.20 -17.59
N ILE A 145 1.66 6.60 -18.00
CA ILE A 145 0.90 5.90 -19.05
C ILE A 145 1.18 6.49 -20.43
N GLU A 146 1.34 7.80 -20.54
CA GLU A 146 1.45 8.46 -21.83
C GLU A 146 2.82 8.23 -22.51
N VAL A 147 3.92 8.22 -21.76
CA VAL A 147 5.28 7.99 -22.31
C VAL A 147 5.41 6.63 -23.01
N PRO A 148 5.07 5.48 -22.37
CA PRO A 148 5.22 4.19 -23.03
C PRO A 148 4.22 3.96 -24.17
N ASN A 149 3.04 4.61 -24.14
CA ASN A 149 2.00 4.39 -25.15
C ASN A 149 1.96 5.47 -26.25
N GLY A 150 2.75 6.54 -26.12
CA GLY A 150 2.91 7.58 -27.14
C GLY A 150 1.84 8.67 -27.17
N GLY A 151 0.96 8.69 -26.16
CA GLY A 151 -0.09 9.69 -26.00
C GLY A 151 -1.08 9.34 -24.89
N LEU A 152 -1.99 10.27 -24.59
CA LEU A 152 -3.05 10.11 -23.59
C LEU A 152 -4.44 9.90 -24.22
N GLY A 153 -5.21 8.94 -23.70
CA GLY A 153 -6.60 8.68 -24.04
C GLY A 153 -6.87 7.32 -24.72
N PRO A 154 -8.14 6.90 -24.85
CA PRO A 154 -8.55 5.55 -25.26
C PRO A 154 -8.12 5.12 -26.66
N LYS A 155 -7.71 6.07 -27.50
CA LYS A 155 -7.17 5.80 -28.85
C LYS A 155 -5.73 5.28 -28.83
N PHE A 156 -4.97 5.59 -27.78
CA PHE A 156 -3.62 5.09 -27.61
C PHE A 156 -3.65 3.71 -26.97
N PRO A 157 -2.59 2.90 -27.15
CA PRO A 157 -2.43 1.71 -26.33
C PRO A 157 -2.52 2.07 -24.85
N GLY A 158 -3.09 1.20 -24.02
CA GLY A 158 -3.17 1.39 -22.56
C GLY A 158 -2.63 0.19 -21.82
N THR A 159 -1.74 -0.54 -22.47
CA THR A 159 -1.30 -1.87 -22.07
C THR A 159 -0.03 -1.85 -21.22
N ALA A 160 0.63 -0.69 -21.14
CA ALA A 160 1.81 -0.47 -20.32
C ALA A 160 1.63 0.79 -19.46
N ILE A 161 1.89 0.67 -18.16
CA ILE A 161 2.13 1.80 -17.26
C ILE A 161 3.59 1.69 -16.85
N ALA A 162 4.33 2.79 -16.85
CA ALA A 162 5.70 2.84 -16.39
C ALA A 162 5.78 2.99 -14.86
N ARG A 163 6.89 2.54 -14.28
CA ARG A 163 7.30 2.78 -12.88
C ARG A 163 7.86 4.18 -12.71
N PHE A 164 8.55 4.62 -13.76
CA PHE A 164 9.34 5.83 -13.77
C PHE A 164 9.53 6.33 -15.21
N TYR A 165 9.72 7.63 -15.37
CA TYR A 165 10.12 8.24 -16.63
C TYR A 165 11.17 9.32 -16.42
N ALA A 166 11.94 9.62 -17.46
CA ALA A 166 12.77 10.82 -17.50
C ALA A 166 12.79 11.40 -18.92
N PRO A 167 12.61 12.72 -19.06
CA PRO A 167 12.77 13.38 -20.35
C PRO A 167 14.26 13.52 -20.74
N PRO A 168 14.59 13.65 -22.03
CA PRO A 168 15.96 13.56 -22.54
C PRO A 168 16.95 14.56 -21.92
N GLU A 169 16.48 15.74 -21.50
CA GLU A 169 17.30 16.75 -20.82
C GLU A 169 17.86 16.26 -19.47
N LYS A 170 17.27 15.22 -18.87
CA LYS A 170 17.73 14.61 -17.62
C LYS A 170 18.89 13.63 -17.81
N ARG A 171 19.29 13.36 -19.06
CA ARG A 171 20.37 12.41 -19.35
C ARG A 171 21.70 12.78 -18.71
N ASN A 172 21.99 14.07 -18.55
CA ASN A 172 23.28 14.58 -18.08
C ASN A 172 23.18 15.34 -16.75
N ASP A 173 22.07 15.25 -16.03
CA ASP A 173 21.84 16.05 -14.82
C ASP A 173 22.38 15.40 -13.53
N GLY A 174 22.98 14.21 -13.64
CA GLY A 174 23.55 13.44 -12.53
C GLY A 174 22.54 12.64 -11.71
N ASN A 175 21.24 12.96 -11.76
CA ASN A 175 20.21 12.33 -10.90
C ASN A 175 19.47 11.19 -11.61
N TYR A 176 19.24 11.31 -12.92
CA TYR A 176 18.46 10.31 -13.68
C TYR A 176 19.25 9.62 -14.79
N THR A 177 20.57 9.79 -14.80
CA THR A 177 21.51 9.18 -15.75
C THR A 177 21.29 7.67 -15.87
N TRP A 178 21.06 6.99 -14.74
CA TRP A 178 20.82 5.55 -14.63
C TRP A 178 19.68 5.03 -15.52
N LEU A 179 18.65 5.84 -15.80
CA LEU A 179 17.51 5.43 -16.63
C LEU A 179 17.88 5.40 -18.13
N PHE A 180 18.95 6.11 -18.50
CA PHE A 180 19.48 6.15 -19.85
C PHE A 180 20.51 5.04 -20.13
N ASP A 181 20.96 4.33 -19.09
CA ASP A 181 21.81 3.15 -19.22
C ASP A 181 21.01 1.95 -19.76
N GLU A 182 21.71 1.04 -20.42
CA GLU A 182 21.13 -0.21 -20.93
C GLU A 182 20.73 -1.13 -19.77
N TYR A 183 19.44 -1.47 -19.72
CA TYR A 183 18.89 -2.40 -18.73
C TYR A 183 17.61 -3.03 -19.28
N PHE A 184 17.32 -4.28 -18.90
CA PHE A 184 16.19 -5.03 -19.46
C PHE A 184 14.81 -4.42 -19.14
N ARG A 185 14.72 -3.56 -18.13
CA ARG A 185 13.50 -2.81 -17.78
C ARG A 185 13.44 -1.40 -18.36
N HIS A 186 14.51 -0.90 -18.99
CA HIS A 186 14.55 0.47 -19.49
C HIS A 186 14.26 0.52 -20.99
N PHE A 187 13.27 1.33 -21.36
CA PHE A 187 12.76 1.45 -22.72
C PHE A 187 12.73 2.92 -23.14
N ASN A 188 12.76 3.15 -24.45
CA ASN A 188 12.37 4.45 -24.98
C ASN A 188 10.86 4.58 -24.91
N GLY A 189 10.36 5.80 -24.75
CA GLY A 189 8.94 6.07 -24.95
C GLY A 189 8.51 5.85 -26.41
N THR A 190 7.22 6.01 -26.65
CA THR A 190 6.62 5.81 -27.99
C THR A 190 6.16 7.14 -28.58
N GLY A 191 6.02 7.22 -29.91
CA GLY A 191 5.47 8.40 -30.59
C GLY A 191 6.24 9.69 -30.28
N ARG A 192 5.53 10.71 -29.78
CA ARG A 192 6.14 12.02 -29.42
C ARG A 192 7.13 11.92 -28.26
N TYR A 193 7.10 10.81 -27.51
CA TYR A 193 8.00 10.52 -26.39
C TYR A 193 9.14 9.57 -26.77
N SER A 194 9.41 9.37 -28.06
CA SER A 194 10.47 8.47 -28.53
C SER A 194 11.89 8.80 -28.02
N GLN A 195 12.12 10.04 -27.59
CA GLN A 195 13.39 10.45 -26.98
C GLN A 195 13.38 10.42 -25.44
N TRP A 196 12.24 10.14 -24.82
CA TRP A 196 12.12 9.97 -23.37
C TRP A 196 12.51 8.55 -23.00
N ARG A 197 12.98 8.38 -21.76
CA ARG A 197 13.19 7.07 -21.17
C ARG A 197 12.09 6.75 -20.18
N CYS A 198 11.72 5.48 -20.12
CA CYS A 198 10.81 4.96 -19.12
C CYS A 198 11.30 3.61 -18.61
N ARG A 199 10.95 3.30 -17.37
CA ARG A 199 11.15 1.99 -16.76
C ARG A 199 9.80 1.28 -16.71
N LEU A 200 9.73 0.11 -17.31
CA LEU A 200 8.53 -0.73 -17.33
C LEU A 200 8.66 -1.89 -16.32
N TYR A 201 7.82 -2.92 -16.47
CA TYR A 201 7.64 -4.00 -15.50
C TYR A 201 7.14 -3.48 -14.16
N THR A 202 6.12 -2.62 -14.24
CA THR A 202 5.42 -2.04 -13.09
C THR A 202 4.78 -3.13 -12.27
N SER A 203 5.11 -3.14 -10.98
CA SER A 203 4.61 -4.17 -10.08
C SER A 203 3.21 -3.82 -9.61
N LYS A 204 2.51 -4.81 -9.07
CA LYS A 204 1.10 -4.67 -8.71
C LYS A 204 0.90 -3.60 -7.64
N ASP A 205 1.72 -3.58 -6.60
CA ASP A 205 1.75 -2.53 -5.58
C ASP A 205 1.74 -1.10 -6.16
N GLU A 206 2.53 -0.82 -7.20
CA GLU A 206 2.50 0.47 -7.90
C GLU A 206 1.18 0.75 -8.60
N LEU A 207 0.60 -0.27 -9.24
CA LEU A 207 -0.72 -0.17 -9.88
C LEU A 207 -1.83 0.03 -8.84
N ALA A 208 -1.75 -0.59 -7.65
CA ALA A 208 -2.72 -0.40 -6.57
C ALA A 208 -2.79 1.07 -6.14
N GLY A 209 -1.61 1.65 -5.85
CA GLY A 209 -1.49 3.08 -5.56
C GLY A 209 -2.05 3.91 -6.70
N TYR A 210 -1.62 3.62 -7.94
CA TYR A 210 -2.07 4.34 -9.14
C TYR A 210 -3.61 4.41 -9.21
N PHE A 211 -4.32 3.29 -9.06
CA PHE A 211 -5.78 3.31 -9.12
C PHE A 211 -6.44 4.00 -7.92
N MET A 212 -5.87 3.88 -6.73
CA MET A 212 -6.36 4.64 -5.56
C MET A 212 -6.33 6.14 -5.83
N ALA A 213 -5.22 6.66 -6.38
CA ALA A 213 -5.10 8.09 -6.67
C ALA A 213 -6.00 8.54 -7.82
N ILE A 214 -6.13 7.74 -8.88
CA ILE A 214 -7.06 8.02 -9.98
C ILE A 214 -8.51 8.00 -9.50
N ALA A 215 -8.89 7.08 -8.61
CA ALA A 215 -10.20 7.03 -7.96
C ALA A 215 -10.45 8.29 -7.10
N ALA A 216 -9.46 8.70 -6.29
CA ALA A 216 -9.55 9.92 -5.48
C ALA A 216 -9.70 11.17 -6.36
N CYS A 217 -8.92 11.31 -7.43
CA CYS A 217 -9.07 12.41 -8.39
C CYS A 217 -10.46 12.43 -9.04
N LEU A 218 -10.97 11.25 -9.43
CA LEU A 218 -12.29 11.11 -10.07
C LEU A 218 -13.41 11.54 -9.13
N LYS A 219 -13.36 11.13 -7.85
CA LYS A 219 -14.44 11.34 -6.88
C LYS A 219 -14.37 12.68 -6.16
N LEU A 220 -13.18 13.11 -5.74
CA LEU A 220 -13.00 14.17 -4.74
C LEU A 220 -12.65 15.53 -5.34
N VAL A 221 -12.23 15.59 -6.60
CA VAL A 221 -11.72 16.82 -7.22
C VAL A 221 -12.64 17.29 -8.35
N ASP A 222 -13.58 18.18 -8.04
CA ASP A 222 -14.46 18.80 -9.03
C ASP A 222 -13.74 19.95 -9.78
N ASN A 223 -12.74 19.59 -10.58
CA ASN A 223 -12.07 20.52 -11.47
C ASN A 223 -12.06 19.99 -12.91
N PRO A 224 -12.53 20.75 -13.91
CA PRO A 224 -12.66 20.26 -15.29
C PRO A 224 -11.35 19.74 -15.90
N TYR A 225 -10.21 20.36 -15.57
CA TYR A 225 -8.91 19.91 -16.05
C TYR A 225 -8.55 18.54 -15.47
N ILE A 226 -8.71 18.36 -14.15
CA ILE A 226 -8.46 17.10 -13.45
C ILE A 226 -9.41 16.02 -13.98
N GLN A 227 -10.71 16.28 -14.02
CA GLN A 227 -11.71 15.35 -14.51
C GLN A 227 -11.43 14.89 -15.94
N ASN A 228 -11.02 15.80 -16.83
CA ASN A 228 -10.67 15.45 -18.20
C ASN A 228 -9.45 14.53 -18.28
N ILE A 229 -8.36 14.85 -17.57
CA ILE A 229 -7.15 14.00 -17.58
C ILE A 229 -7.44 12.63 -16.96
N THR A 230 -8.10 12.59 -15.81
CA THR A 230 -8.51 11.36 -15.13
C THR A 230 -9.40 10.49 -16.03
N LYS A 231 -10.40 11.07 -16.71
CA LYS A 231 -11.24 10.37 -17.70
C LYS A 231 -10.41 9.75 -18.83
N LEU A 232 -9.41 10.47 -19.34
CA LEU A 232 -8.55 9.95 -20.42
C LEU A 232 -7.65 8.81 -19.95
N ILE A 233 -7.06 8.91 -18.74
CA ILE A 233 -6.26 7.83 -18.12
C ILE A 233 -7.12 6.58 -17.96
N ILE A 234 -8.31 6.70 -17.34
CA ILE A 234 -9.23 5.59 -17.11
C ILE A 234 -9.61 4.92 -18.43
N GLY A 235 -10.01 5.70 -19.44
CA GLY A 235 -10.41 5.17 -20.74
C GLY A 235 -9.27 4.45 -21.46
N GLN A 236 -8.07 5.03 -21.43
CA GLN A 236 -6.87 4.42 -22.02
C GLN A 236 -6.53 3.09 -21.36
N PHE A 237 -6.41 3.08 -20.03
CA PHE A 237 -6.07 1.87 -19.30
C PHE A 237 -7.11 0.77 -19.48
N THR A 238 -8.39 1.12 -19.37
CA THR A 238 -9.51 0.17 -19.51
C THR A 238 -9.50 -0.48 -20.90
N GLU A 239 -9.42 0.31 -21.98
CA GLU A 239 -9.37 -0.24 -23.33
C GLU A 239 -8.10 -1.06 -23.58
N GLY A 240 -6.97 -0.65 -23.01
CA GLY A 240 -5.73 -1.40 -23.06
C GLY A 240 -5.89 -2.80 -22.44
N MET A 241 -6.39 -2.87 -21.21
CA MET A 241 -6.58 -4.13 -20.49
C MET A 241 -7.65 -5.01 -21.14
N LEU A 242 -8.74 -4.44 -21.64
CA LEU A 242 -9.75 -5.22 -22.36
C LEU A 242 -9.20 -5.83 -23.65
N LYS A 243 -8.32 -5.13 -24.37
CA LYS A 243 -7.66 -5.65 -25.59
C LYS A 243 -6.59 -6.68 -25.28
N SER A 244 -5.91 -6.58 -24.15
CA SER A 244 -4.90 -7.55 -23.71
C SER A 244 -5.47 -8.72 -22.88
N TYR A 245 -6.80 -8.81 -22.72
CA TYR A 245 -7.44 -9.78 -21.83
C TYR A 245 -6.89 -9.74 -20.39
N TRP A 246 -6.66 -8.53 -19.89
CA TRP A 246 -6.07 -8.25 -18.57
C TRP A 246 -4.67 -8.83 -18.38
N MET A 247 -3.92 -9.00 -19.47
CA MET A 247 -2.49 -9.31 -19.42
C MET A 247 -1.68 -8.02 -19.44
N GLU A 248 -0.65 -7.98 -18.61
CA GLU A 248 0.36 -6.93 -18.69
C GLU A 248 1.22 -7.12 -19.93
N MET A 249 1.59 -6.00 -20.56
CA MET A 249 2.45 -5.99 -21.74
C MET A 249 3.80 -5.37 -21.40
N SER A 250 4.86 -6.03 -21.84
CA SER A 250 6.23 -5.51 -21.82
C SER A 250 6.40 -4.34 -22.78
N GLY A 251 7.52 -3.62 -22.66
CA GLY A 251 7.85 -2.49 -23.55
C GLY A 251 8.05 -2.83 -25.01
N ASP A 252 8.27 -4.11 -25.33
CA ASP A 252 8.30 -4.62 -26.70
C ASP A 252 6.91 -5.01 -27.23
N GLY A 253 5.85 -4.73 -26.46
CA GLY A 253 4.47 -5.01 -26.83
C GLY A 253 4.09 -6.49 -26.75
N LYS A 254 4.87 -7.33 -26.07
CA LYS A 254 4.54 -8.74 -25.83
C LYS A 254 3.95 -8.94 -24.44
N PRO A 255 3.04 -9.92 -24.25
CA PRO A 255 2.62 -10.33 -22.91
C PRO A 255 3.83 -10.78 -22.09
N ASN A 256 3.94 -10.29 -20.85
CA ASN A 256 5.03 -10.68 -19.95
C ASN A 256 4.72 -11.96 -19.14
N GLY A 257 3.56 -12.59 -19.40
CA GLY A 257 3.08 -13.77 -18.67
C GLY A 257 2.44 -13.45 -17.31
N VAL A 258 2.40 -12.18 -16.92
CA VAL A 258 1.77 -11.70 -15.69
C VAL A 258 0.37 -11.21 -16.03
N HIS A 259 -0.63 -11.88 -15.44
CA HIS A 259 -1.98 -11.34 -15.43
C HIS A 259 -2.04 -10.20 -14.40
N PHE A 260 -2.70 -9.11 -14.80
CA PHE A 260 -3.04 -7.98 -13.94
C PHE A 260 -3.61 -8.46 -12.60
N GLN A 261 -4.40 -9.53 -12.64
CA GLN A 261 -4.84 -10.25 -11.45
C GLN A 261 -4.92 -11.76 -11.68
N TRP A 262 -4.69 -12.56 -10.62
CA TRP A 262 -4.95 -14.00 -10.66
C TRP A 262 -6.46 -14.24 -10.90
N PRO A 263 -6.89 -15.27 -11.65
CA PRO A 263 -8.31 -15.50 -11.97
C PRO A 263 -9.31 -15.58 -10.80
N THR A 264 -8.84 -15.66 -9.55
CA THR A 264 -9.64 -15.90 -8.34
C THR A 264 -9.73 -14.68 -7.41
N GLN A 265 -9.16 -13.55 -7.82
CA GLN A 265 -9.31 -12.27 -7.16
C GLN A 265 -9.75 -11.32 -8.27
N GLY A 266 -10.85 -10.58 -8.14
CA GLY A 266 -11.35 -9.69 -9.21
C GLY A 266 -11.59 -8.25 -8.78
N GLN A 267 -11.26 -7.87 -7.54
CA GLN A 267 -11.46 -6.52 -7.00
C GLN A 267 -10.74 -5.43 -7.80
N TRP A 268 -9.60 -5.73 -8.42
CA TRP A 268 -8.88 -4.77 -9.25
C TRP A 268 -9.63 -4.47 -10.55
N LYS A 269 -10.16 -5.53 -11.19
CA LYS A 269 -11.03 -5.38 -12.37
C LYS A 269 -12.29 -4.63 -12.01
N LEU A 270 -12.86 -4.91 -10.83
CA LEU A 270 -14.05 -4.24 -10.33
C LEU A 270 -13.81 -2.73 -10.13
N LEU A 271 -12.71 -2.34 -9.49
CA LEU A 271 -12.31 -0.94 -9.33
C LEU A 271 -12.14 -0.24 -10.69
N VAL A 272 -11.35 -0.83 -11.59
CA VAL A 272 -11.10 -0.26 -12.93
C VAL A 272 -12.41 -0.09 -13.70
N MET A 273 -13.28 -1.10 -13.67
CA MET A 273 -14.57 -1.02 -14.36
C MET A 273 -15.52 -0.02 -13.69
N LYS A 274 -15.55 0.08 -12.36
CA LYS A 274 -16.35 1.09 -11.65
C LYS A 274 -15.93 2.50 -12.05
N MET A 275 -14.62 2.79 -12.00
CA MET A 275 -14.08 4.06 -12.49
C MET A 275 -14.45 4.33 -13.95
N ALA A 276 -14.39 3.30 -14.81
CA ALA A 276 -14.76 3.42 -16.22
C ALA A 276 -16.25 3.76 -16.41
N THR A 277 -17.16 3.20 -15.59
CA THR A 277 -18.59 3.54 -15.65
C THR A 277 -18.90 4.98 -15.23
N ILE A 278 -18.10 5.55 -14.32
CA ILE A 278 -18.23 6.96 -13.92
C ILE A 278 -17.64 7.88 -15.00
N ALA A 279 -16.48 7.52 -15.56
CA ALA A 279 -15.80 8.33 -16.56
C ALA A 279 -16.50 8.32 -17.94
N TYR A 280 -17.15 7.20 -18.31
CA TYR A 280 -17.85 7.00 -19.58
C TYR A 280 -19.23 6.36 -19.33
N PRO A 281 -20.17 7.09 -18.71
CA PRO A 281 -21.50 6.57 -18.36
C PRO A 281 -22.33 6.13 -19.57
N GLU A 282 -22.03 6.67 -20.76
CA GLU A 282 -22.64 6.31 -22.03
C GLU A 282 -22.18 4.96 -22.60
N ASN A 283 -21.14 4.34 -22.04
CA ASN A 283 -20.58 3.10 -22.55
C ASN A 283 -21.22 1.87 -21.89
N ASP A 284 -22.23 1.30 -22.55
CA ASP A 284 -22.95 0.12 -22.07
C ASP A 284 -22.06 -1.10 -21.80
N ARG A 285 -20.97 -1.26 -22.57
CA ARG A 285 -20.03 -2.37 -22.38
C ARG A 285 -19.34 -2.27 -21.02
N TYR A 286 -18.98 -1.06 -20.60
CA TYR A 286 -18.34 -0.87 -19.29
C TYR A 286 -19.31 -1.19 -18.16
N LYS A 287 -20.56 -0.76 -18.27
CA LYS A 287 -21.60 -1.08 -17.28
C LYS A 287 -21.87 -2.58 -17.18
N GLN A 288 -21.94 -3.28 -18.31
CA GLN A 288 -22.12 -4.74 -18.35
C GLN A 288 -20.95 -5.47 -17.68
N LEU A 289 -19.71 -5.07 -17.97
CA LEU A 289 -18.51 -5.66 -17.38
C LEU A 289 -18.40 -5.37 -15.88
N TYR A 290 -18.70 -4.14 -15.44
CA TYR A 290 -18.78 -3.82 -14.02
C TYR A 290 -19.80 -4.71 -13.31
N ASN A 291 -21.02 -4.83 -13.84
CA ASN A 291 -22.06 -5.70 -13.25
C ASN A 291 -21.63 -7.18 -13.22
N TYR A 292 -20.96 -7.66 -14.27
CA TYR A 292 -20.41 -9.02 -14.30
C TYR A 292 -19.41 -9.23 -13.16
N TYR A 293 -18.40 -8.36 -13.05
CA TYR A 293 -17.41 -8.49 -11.98
C TYR A 293 -18.01 -8.27 -10.60
N LEU A 294 -18.96 -7.35 -10.45
CA LEU A 294 -19.63 -7.15 -9.17
C LEU A 294 -20.32 -8.45 -8.71
N VAL A 295 -21.02 -9.16 -9.60
CA VAL A 295 -21.68 -10.42 -9.24
C VAL A 295 -20.66 -11.50 -8.85
N THR A 296 -19.51 -11.59 -9.53
CA THR A 296 -18.49 -12.59 -9.21
C THR A 296 -17.67 -12.24 -7.97
N GLU A 297 -17.50 -10.96 -7.68
CA GLU A 297 -16.56 -10.43 -6.70
C GLU A 297 -17.22 -9.71 -5.51
N ARG A 298 -18.55 -9.75 -5.37
CA ARG A 298 -19.26 -9.00 -4.30
C ARG A 298 -18.79 -9.31 -2.86
N TYR A 299 -18.08 -10.43 -2.65
CA TYR A 299 -17.56 -10.85 -1.35
C TYR A 299 -16.02 -10.77 -1.24
N ILE A 300 -15.36 -9.94 -2.04
CA ILE A 300 -13.88 -9.82 -2.11
C ILE A 300 -13.17 -9.65 -0.77
N THR A 301 -13.78 -8.98 0.21
CA THR A 301 -13.17 -8.75 1.52
C THR A 301 -13.49 -9.85 2.54
N LYS A 302 -14.33 -10.84 2.17
CA LYS A 302 -14.76 -11.94 3.06
C LYS A 302 -13.73 -13.05 3.19
N TYR A 303 -12.86 -13.15 2.20
CA TYR A 303 -11.73 -14.05 2.23
C TYR A 303 -10.50 -13.15 2.27
N PRO A 304 -9.65 -13.23 3.31
CA PRO A 304 -8.43 -12.47 3.28
C PRO A 304 -7.68 -12.89 2.00
N SER A 305 -7.35 -11.89 1.17
CA SER A 305 -6.64 -12.08 -0.12
C SER A 305 -5.33 -12.86 0.05
N ILE A 306 -4.85 -12.88 1.30
CA ILE A 306 -3.53 -13.25 1.76
C ILE A 306 -3.72 -14.14 2.99
N GLY A 307 -3.19 -15.36 2.97
CA GLY A 307 -3.35 -16.32 4.07
C GLY A 307 -2.49 -15.97 5.29
N ASP A 308 -2.71 -16.63 6.42
CA ASP A 308 -2.02 -16.31 7.67
C ASP A 308 -0.49 -16.30 7.55
N SER A 309 0.09 -17.20 6.75
CA SER A 309 1.54 -17.23 6.49
C SER A 309 2.08 -15.92 5.90
N ASP A 310 1.29 -15.27 5.05
CA ASP A 310 1.69 -14.04 4.38
C ASP A 310 1.41 -12.79 5.25
N LEU A 311 0.56 -12.87 6.27
CA LEU A 311 0.49 -11.81 7.31
C LEU A 311 1.84 -11.65 8.02
N ILE A 312 2.61 -12.73 8.11
CA ILE A 312 3.97 -12.73 8.64
C ILE A 312 4.98 -12.31 7.58
N ASP A 313 5.00 -13.01 6.43
CA ASP A 313 6.08 -12.88 5.44
C ASP A 313 5.93 -11.69 4.53
N ASN A 314 4.69 -11.24 4.32
CA ASN A 314 4.32 -10.36 3.24
C ASN A 314 3.30 -9.30 3.69
N TYR A 315 3.56 -8.69 4.85
CA TYR A 315 2.78 -7.57 5.40
C TYR A 315 2.56 -6.45 4.36
N TYR A 316 3.57 -6.20 3.53
CA TYR A 316 3.54 -5.27 2.40
C TYR A 316 2.39 -5.53 1.41
N SER A 317 1.97 -6.79 1.25
CA SER A 317 0.90 -7.13 0.31
C SER A 317 -0.49 -6.72 0.78
N ASN A 318 -0.74 -6.74 2.10
CA ASN A 318 -1.99 -6.23 2.66
C ASN A 318 -2.09 -4.71 2.51
N TYR A 319 -0.95 -4.01 2.65
CA TYR A 319 -0.87 -2.57 2.48
C TYR A 319 -1.40 -2.12 1.11
N PHE A 320 -0.88 -2.69 0.01
CA PHE A 320 -1.33 -2.26 -1.32
C PHE A 320 -2.72 -2.80 -1.68
N GLU A 321 -3.12 -3.96 -1.15
CA GLU A 321 -4.48 -4.46 -1.35
C GLU A 321 -5.51 -3.48 -0.76
N LEU A 322 -5.23 -2.91 0.42
CA LEU A 322 -6.08 -1.85 0.98
C LEU A 322 -6.13 -0.59 0.12
N CYS A 323 -5.08 -0.24 -0.63
CA CYS A 323 -5.16 0.87 -1.58
C CYS A 323 -6.25 0.62 -2.65
N VAL A 324 -6.36 -0.63 -3.15
CA VAL A 324 -7.39 -1.00 -4.13
C VAL A 324 -8.78 -0.98 -3.51
N ILE A 325 -8.93 -1.56 -2.32
CA ILE A 325 -10.22 -1.57 -1.62
C ILE A 325 -10.65 -0.12 -1.30
N PHE A 326 -9.76 0.70 -0.75
CA PHE A 326 -10.07 2.10 -0.47
C PHE A 326 -10.42 2.88 -1.74
N GLY A 327 -9.68 2.68 -2.83
CA GLY A 327 -10.02 3.23 -4.14
C GLY A 327 -11.44 2.83 -4.59
N LEU A 328 -11.81 1.55 -4.43
CA LEU A 328 -13.15 1.04 -4.77
C LEU A 328 -14.23 1.67 -3.90
N MET A 329 -14.00 1.79 -2.59
CA MET A 329 -14.91 2.43 -1.65
C MET A 329 -15.15 3.91 -1.98
N LEU A 330 -14.10 4.64 -2.39
CA LEU A 330 -14.25 6.05 -2.81
C LEU A 330 -15.19 6.20 -4.01
N VAL A 331 -15.13 5.29 -4.98
CA VAL A 331 -15.92 5.41 -6.22
C VAL A 331 -17.24 4.67 -6.18
N GLU A 332 -17.48 3.80 -5.20
CA GLU A 332 -18.77 3.12 -5.02
C GLU A 332 -19.81 4.08 -4.46
N ASP A 333 -21.00 4.07 -5.07
CA ASP A 333 -22.13 4.92 -4.67
C ASP A 333 -23.32 4.09 -4.19
N ASN A 334 -23.29 2.77 -4.40
CA ASN A 334 -24.33 1.87 -3.95
C ASN A 334 -24.08 1.46 -2.49
N GLN A 335 -24.96 1.94 -1.60
CA GLN A 335 -24.85 1.69 -0.17
C GLN A 335 -24.88 0.21 0.20
N ASP A 336 -25.69 -0.61 -0.48
CA ASP A 336 -25.76 -2.06 -0.19
C ASP A 336 -24.41 -2.74 -0.47
N ILE A 337 -23.69 -2.28 -1.49
CA ILE A 337 -22.38 -2.80 -1.87
C ILE A 337 -21.32 -2.33 -0.86
N ILE A 338 -21.34 -1.05 -0.50
CA ILE A 338 -20.49 -0.46 0.54
C ILE A 338 -20.63 -1.27 1.83
N ASP A 339 -21.86 -1.45 2.33
CA ASP A 339 -22.12 -2.17 3.58
C ASP A 339 -21.60 -3.61 3.51
N ILE A 340 -21.76 -4.32 2.38
CA ILE A 340 -21.19 -5.65 2.19
C ILE A 340 -19.66 -5.62 2.31
N TYR A 341 -18.98 -4.66 1.68
CA TYR A 341 -17.52 -4.57 1.72
C TYR A 341 -17.00 -4.26 3.11
N VAL A 342 -17.64 -3.33 3.83
CA VAL A 342 -17.28 -2.96 5.20
C VAL A 342 -17.45 -4.17 6.13
N ASN A 343 -18.62 -4.81 6.12
CA ASN A 343 -18.89 -5.96 6.99
C ASN A 343 -17.91 -7.11 6.75
N ASN A 344 -17.66 -7.45 5.48
CA ASN A 344 -16.69 -8.47 5.12
C ASN A 344 -15.27 -8.11 5.58
N TYR A 345 -14.87 -6.83 5.46
CA TYR A 345 -13.57 -6.35 5.91
C TYR A 345 -13.44 -6.44 7.43
N GLU A 346 -14.46 -6.01 8.18
CA GLU A 346 -14.55 -6.15 9.64
C GLU A 346 -14.46 -7.61 10.10
N GLU A 347 -15.20 -8.51 9.45
CA GLU A 347 -15.24 -9.93 9.82
C GLU A 347 -13.92 -10.65 9.52
N SER A 348 -13.22 -10.29 8.44
CA SER A 348 -12.18 -11.16 7.85
C SER A 348 -10.80 -10.53 7.73
N THR A 349 -10.70 -9.21 7.59
CA THR A 349 -9.43 -8.51 7.31
C THR A 349 -8.95 -7.66 8.47
N HIS A 350 -9.82 -6.80 9.04
CA HIS A 350 -9.49 -5.96 10.19
C HIS A 350 -8.93 -6.74 11.41
N PRO A 351 -9.42 -7.95 11.76
CA PRO A 351 -8.89 -8.70 12.90
C PRO A 351 -7.40 -9.02 12.78
N ALA A 352 -6.88 -9.10 11.54
CA ALA A 352 -5.48 -9.38 11.26
C ALA A 352 -4.56 -8.18 11.44
N PHE A 353 -5.09 -6.95 11.57
CA PHE A 353 -4.30 -5.72 11.74
C PHE A 353 -4.70 -4.92 12.97
N LYS A 354 -5.78 -5.32 13.66
CA LYS A 354 -6.19 -4.67 14.90
C LYS A 354 -5.00 -4.70 15.87
N GLY A 355 -4.72 -3.56 16.48
CA GLY A 355 -3.63 -3.44 17.45
C GLY A 355 -2.21 -3.46 16.90
N HIS A 356 -2.02 -3.45 15.59
CA HIS A 356 -0.68 -3.37 14.98
C HIS A 356 -0.13 -1.95 14.95
N ARG A 357 -0.91 -0.96 15.39
CA ARG A 357 -0.58 0.47 15.37
C ARG A 357 -0.25 1.00 13.97
N ASN A 358 -0.96 0.48 12.96
CA ASN A 358 -0.81 0.90 11.57
C ASN A 358 -1.80 2.00 11.23
N ALA A 359 -1.33 3.26 11.27
CA ALA A 359 -2.20 4.42 11.11
C ALA A 359 -2.95 4.45 9.76
N PHE A 360 -2.35 3.99 8.67
CA PHE A 360 -3.00 3.96 7.37
C PHE A 360 -4.14 2.93 7.31
N LEU A 361 -3.88 1.68 7.71
CA LEU A 361 -4.90 0.62 7.67
C LEU A 361 -6.07 0.96 8.60
N ASN A 362 -5.78 1.49 9.79
CA ASN A 362 -6.78 1.94 10.75
C ASN A 362 -7.56 3.16 10.24
N ALA A 363 -6.91 4.13 9.59
CA ALA A 363 -7.59 5.27 8.98
C ALA A 363 -8.54 4.84 7.85
N VAL A 364 -8.13 3.89 7.00
CA VAL A 364 -8.98 3.32 5.94
C VAL A 364 -10.18 2.59 6.55
N TYR A 365 -9.98 1.82 7.62
CA TYR A 365 -11.07 1.16 8.35
C TYR A 365 -12.07 2.17 8.95
N LEU A 366 -11.58 3.25 9.57
CA LEU A 366 -12.44 4.33 10.07
C LEU A 366 -13.23 5.01 8.95
N ALA A 367 -12.60 5.27 7.80
CA ALA A 367 -13.25 5.80 6.62
C ALA A 367 -14.37 4.87 6.12
N MET A 368 -14.09 3.56 6.03
CA MET A 368 -15.07 2.53 5.66
C MET A 368 -16.28 2.53 6.60
N CYS A 369 -16.05 2.56 7.91
CA CYS A 369 -17.13 2.64 8.90
C CYS A 369 -17.96 3.92 8.74
N LYS A 370 -17.33 5.05 8.39
CA LYS A 370 -18.03 6.32 8.16
C LYS A 370 -18.89 6.31 6.89
N MET A 371 -18.50 5.53 5.87
CA MET A 371 -19.26 5.34 4.64
C MET A 371 -20.43 4.35 4.80
N ARG A 372 -20.41 3.51 5.84
CA ARG A 372 -21.44 2.51 6.10
C ARG A 372 -22.78 3.16 6.46
N SER A 373 -23.88 2.44 6.21
CA SER A 373 -25.20 2.81 6.68
C SER A 373 -25.24 3.04 8.19
N VAL A 374 -25.91 4.12 8.61
CA VAL A 374 -26.00 4.58 10.02
C VAL A 374 -26.60 3.53 10.97
N ASN A 375 -27.32 2.54 10.46
CA ASN A 375 -28.01 1.53 11.28
C ASN A 375 -27.18 0.25 11.56
N ILE A 376 -25.93 0.18 11.09
CA ILE A 376 -25.05 -0.97 11.33
C ILE A 376 -24.01 -0.55 12.38
N GLU A 377 -24.10 -1.15 13.57
CA GLU A 377 -23.10 -0.94 14.62
C GLU A 377 -21.77 -1.61 14.23
N PRO A 378 -20.62 -0.94 14.44
CA PRO A 378 -19.31 -1.55 14.19
C PRO A 378 -18.98 -2.60 15.25
N ASP A 379 -18.24 -3.63 14.86
CA ASP A 379 -17.77 -4.67 15.78
C ASP A 379 -16.67 -4.19 16.73
N TYR A 380 -16.06 -3.03 16.43
CA TYR A 380 -14.92 -2.48 17.14
C TYR A 380 -15.19 -1.04 17.64
N ASP A 381 -14.54 -0.70 18.76
CA ASP A 381 -14.56 0.67 19.30
C ASP A 381 -13.82 1.64 18.37
N LEU A 382 -14.59 2.40 17.59
CA LEU A 382 -14.05 3.36 16.62
C LEU A 382 -13.30 4.51 17.30
N ASP A 383 -13.66 4.89 18.53
CA ASP A 383 -12.97 5.96 19.26
C ASP A 383 -11.58 5.49 19.69
N LYS A 384 -11.46 4.24 20.13
CA LYS A 384 -10.15 3.63 20.45
C LYS A 384 -9.27 3.49 19.19
N VAL A 385 -9.84 3.09 18.05
CA VAL A 385 -9.10 3.01 16.78
C VAL A 385 -8.66 4.40 16.30
N ALA A 386 -9.54 5.41 16.40
CA ALA A 386 -9.20 6.78 16.06
C ALA A 386 -8.10 7.34 16.98
N TRP A 387 -8.13 7.01 18.28
CA TRP A 387 -7.08 7.39 19.22
C TRP A 387 -5.73 6.76 18.86
N ASP A 388 -5.67 5.48 18.48
CA ASP A 388 -4.43 4.85 18.01
C ASP A 388 -3.83 5.56 16.79
N VAL A 389 -4.66 5.91 15.81
CA VAL A 389 -4.22 6.69 14.63
C VAL A 389 -3.68 8.07 15.05
N LYS A 390 -4.41 8.78 15.92
CA LYS A 390 -3.99 10.10 16.41
C LYS A 390 -2.69 10.04 17.21
N ASP A 391 -2.51 9.01 18.04
CA ASP A 391 -1.26 8.77 18.77
C ASP A 391 -0.09 8.56 17.81
N GLN A 392 -0.25 7.71 16.78
CA GLN A 392 0.80 7.51 15.79
C GLN A 392 1.12 8.80 15.01
N LEU A 393 0.13 9.63 14.70
CA LEU A 393 0.36 10.93 14.08
C LEU A 393 1.04 11.93 15.04
N TRP A 394 0.61 11.99 16.31
CA TRP A 394 1.17 12.87 17.33
C TRP A 394 2.65 12.59 17.59
N ARG A 395 3.06 11.32 17.53
CA ARG A 395 4.47 10.96 17.66
C ARG A 395 5.37 11.56 16.57
N PHE A 396 4.85 11.96 15.40
CA PHE A 396 5.66 12.73 14.43
C PHE A 396 6.04 14.10 14.98
N VAL A 397 5.18 14.71 15.82
CA VAL A 397 5.44 15.96 16.54
C VAL A 397 6.47 15.70 17.65
N GLU A 398 6.18 14.76 18.55
CA GLU A 398 6.97 14.51 19.75
C GLU A 398 8.41 14.07 19.48
N PHE A 399 8.64 13.42 18.33
CA PHE A 399 9.96 12.95 17.92
C PHE A 399 10.61 13.83 16.86
N ASP A 400 10.08 15.04 16.60
CA ASP A 400 10.61 16.01 15.64
C ASP A 400 10.89 15.37 14.26
N LEU A 401 10.01 14.46 13.83
CA LEU A 401 10.14 13.82 12.52
C LEU A 401 9.70 14.75 11.37
N CYS A 402 9.15 15.93 11.70
CA CYS A 402 8.83 17.00 10.76
C CYS A 402 8.87 18.40 11.43
N PRO A 403 9.45 19.44 10.79
CA PRO A 403 10.26 19.34 9.59
C PRO A 403 11.52 18.53 9.91
N TYR A 404 11.86 17.59 9.03
CA TYR A 404 13.16 16.95 9.10
C TYR A 404 14.22 18.06 9.11
N ASP A 405 15.01 18.15 10.18
CA ASP A 405 16.07 19.15 10.25
C ASP A 405 16.98 18.94 9.03
N THR A 406 17.00 19.94 8.13
CA THR A 406 17.83 19.95 6.92
C THR A 406 19.25 20.44 7.21
N THR A 407 19.53 20.81 8.46
CA THR A 407 20.83 21.23 8.98
C THR A 407 21.38 20.22 10.00
N PHE A 408 22.68 20.30 10.31
CA PHE A 408 23.31 19.42 11.29
C PHE A 408 22.92 19.85 12.71
N GLY A 409 22.02 19.09 13.34
CA GLY A 409 21.56 19.33 14.72
C GLY A 409 20.33 18.51 15.14
N GLY A 410 19.50 18.08 14.20
CA GLY A 410 18.22 17.39 14.46
C GLY A 410 18.26 15.89 14.24
N LEU A 411 17.61 15.17 15.15
CA LEU A 411 17.73 13.75 15.40
C LEU A 411 16.86 12.90 14.46
N ASN A 412 17.30 12.59 13.24
CA ASN A 412 16.76 11.40 12.53
C ASN A 412 17.46 10.13 13.01
N LYS A 413 17.44 9.91 14.33
CA LYS A 413 17.75 8.63 14.94
C LYS A 413 16.41 8.01 15.31
N THR A 414 16.15 6.81 14.80
CA THR A 414 15.01 6.05 15.31
C THR A 414 15.31 5.53 16.71
N ILE A 415 14.30 5.50 17.56
CA ILE A 415 14.40 4.91 18.89
C ILE A 415 14.47 3.39 18.76
N SER A 416 15.41 2.77 19.47
CA SER A 416 15.48 1.31 19.56
C SER A 416 14.49 0.76 20.58
N ARG A 417 14.14 -0.53 20.44
CA ARG A 417 13.38 -1.26 21.47
C ARG A 417 14.07 -1.23 22.84
N GLU A 418 15.39 -1.31 22.86
CA GLU A 418 16.19 -1.24 24.09
C GLU A 418 15.99 0.10 24.81
N GLU A 419 15.93 1.21 24.08
CA GLU A 419 15.65 2.55 24.62
C GLU A 419 14.22 2.70 25.17
N LYS A 420 13.27 1.90 24.68
CA LYS A 420 11.86 1.89 25.17
C LYS A 420 11.68 1.10 26.46
N GLY A 421 12.44 0.03 26.66
CA GLY A 421 12.36 -0.81 27.85
C GLY A 421 12.54 -2.30 27.58
N THR A 422 12.75 -3.09 28.65
CA THR A 422 12.98 -4.53 28.54
C THR A 422 11.77 -5.31 28.01
N ASP A 423 10.57 -4.82 28.29
CA ASP A 423 9.30 -5.36 27.80
C ASP A 423 9.12 -5.20 26.28
N TRP A 424 9.77 -4.21 25.66
CA TRP A 424 9.78 -4.02 24.20
C TRP A 424 10.68 -5.01 23.47
N LEU A 425 11.55 -5.73 24.19
CA LEU A 425 12.44 -6.77 23.67
C LEU A 425 11.83 -8.17 23.73
N GLU A 426 10.64 -8.32 24.29
CA GLU A 426 9.96 -9.62 24.35
C GLU A 426 9.60 -10.12 22.95
N VAL A 427 9.93 -11.38 22.66
CA VAL A 427 9.77 -12.04 21.35
C VAL A 427 8.76 -13.16 21.48
N ASP A 428 8.00 -13.42 20.42
CA ASP A 428 7.05 -14.53 20.34
C ASP A 428 7.70 -15.89 20.67
N PRO A 429 7.28 -16.56 21.77
CA PRO A 429 7.85 -17.85 22.18
C PRO A 429 7.52 -18.99 21.20
N ASN A 430 6.47 -18.86 20.38
CA ASN A 430 6.11 -19.86 19.38
C ASN A 430 7.18 -20.00 18.30
N ILE A 431 7.92 -18.92 17.99
CA ILE A 431 9.04 -18.96 17.05
C ILE A 431 10.11 -19.93 17.56
N ALA A 432 10.55 -19.77 18.82
CA ALA A 432 11.57 -20.63 19.41
C ALA A 432 11.09 -22.08 19.55
N LYS A 433 9.84 -22.28 19.98
CA LYS A 433 9.18 -23.59 20.08
C LYS A 433 9.21 -24.33 18.74
N TRP A 434 8.72 -23.71 17.69
CA TRP A 434 8.58 -24.34 16.38
C TRP A 434 9.90 -24.47 15.63
N LYS A 435 10.80 -23.49 15.78
CA LYS A 435 12.15 -23.59 15.25
C LYS A 435 12.91 -24.78 15.85
N ASN A 436 12.83 -24.96 17.17
CA ASN A 436 13.43 -26.12 17.83
C ASN A 436 12.81 -27.44 17.35
N PHE A 437 11.48 -27.48 17.15
CA PHE A 437 10.82 -28.66 16.58
C PHE A 437 11.36 -29.00 15.17
N VAL A 438 11.41 -28.01 14.26
CA VAL A 438 11.87 -28.20 12.88
C VAL A 438 13.35 -28.60 12.82
N ASP A 439 14.19 -28.00 13.66
CA ASP A 439 15.64 -28.20 13.61
C ASP A 439 16.08 -29.52 14.30
N VAL A 440 15.36 -29.94 15.35
CA VAL A 440 15.78 -31.06 16.22
C VAL A 440 14.92 -32.34 16.05
N ASN A 441 13.60 -32.23 15.90
CA ASN A 441 12.71 -33.39 15.88
C ASN A 441 12.77 -34.13 14.52
N PRO A 442 12.90 -35.48 14.47
CA PRO A 442 12.90 -36.22 13.20
C PRO A 442 11.70 -35.97 12.29
N LEU A 443 10.50 -35.78 12.86
CA LEU A 443 9.30 -35.40 12.09
C LEU A 443 9.34 -33.93 11.69
N GLY A 444 9.85 -33.06 12.56
CA GLY A 444 10.03 -31.63 12.27
C GLY A 444 10.99 -31.38 11.11
N LYS A 445 12.02 -32.21 10.95
CA LYS A 445 12.97 -32.12 9.83
C LYS A 445 12.32 -32.22 8.45
N MET A 446 11.16 -32.87 8.35
CA MET A 446 10.40 -32.92 7.09
C MET A 446 9.89 -31.53 6.66
N TYR A 447 9.82 -30.57 7.59
CA TYR A 447 9.36 -29.19 7.37
C TYR A 447 10.51 -28.17 7.26
N GLN A 448 11.77 -28.61 7.13
CA GLN A 448 12.93 -27.70 7.00
C GLN A 448 12.88 -26.79 5.77
N TRP A 449 12.09 -27.14 4.75
CA TRP A 449 11.85 -26.26 3.60
C TRP A 449 11.07 -25.00 3.96
N VAL A 450 10.37 -24.98 5.11
CA VAL A 450 9.70 -23.79 5.64
C VAL A 450 10.73 -22.83 6.24
N THR A 451 11.74 -23.34 6.96
CA THR A 451 12.79 -22.50 7.58
C THR A 451 13.87 -22.02 6.61
N TYR A 452 14.17 -22.80 5.57
CA TYR A 452 15.33 -22.57 4.68
C TYR A 452 14.98 -22.53 3.19
N GLY A 453 13.71 -22.33 2.86
CA GLY A 453 13.20 -22.37 1.48
C GLY A 453 12.33 -21.17 1.15
N LEU A 454 11.15 -21.41 0.59
CA LEU A 454 10.27 -20.38 0.02
C LEU A 454 9.52 -19.51 1.06
N MET A 455 9.64 -19.82 2.35
CA MET A 455 8.86 -19.20 3.45
C MET A 455 9.75 -18.88 4.67
N ASP A 456 10.99 -18.46 4.42
CA ASP A 456 11.99 -18.17 5.46
C ASP A 456 11.54 -17.09 6.46
N GLY A 457 10.64 -16.21 6.05
CA GLY A 457 10.08 -15.16 6.90
C GLY A 457 9.26 -15.70 8.07
N VAL A 458 8.68 -16.91 7.95
CA VAL A 458 7.73 -17.44 8.93
C VAL A 458 8.37 -17.63 10.31
N PHE A 459 9.70 -17.77 10.33
CA PHE A 459 10.52 -17.91 11.53
C PHE A 459 11.41 -16.68 11.83
N LYS A 460 11.23 -15.55 11.14
CA LYS A 460 11.90 -14.30 11.52
C LYS A 460 11.48 -13.91 12.93
N THR A 461 12.43 -13.36 13.70
CA THR A 461 12.18 -12.79 15.02
C THR A 461 11.03 -11.79 14.94
N ARG A 462 10.04 -11.97 15.81
CA ARG A 462 8.91 -11.05 15.96
C ARG A 462 8.76 -10.66 17.42
N TYR A 463 8.77 -9.38 17.68
CA TYR A 463 8.50 -8.83 19.00
C TYR A 463 7.01 -8.91 19.32
N LEU A 464 6.68 -8.98 20.60
CA LEU A 464 5.30 -8.94 21.05
C LEU A 464 4.73 -7.52 20.83
N LYS A 465 5.43 -6.48 21.27
CA LYS A 465 4.93 -5.10 21.06
C LYS A 465 5.12 -4.63 19.61
N PRO A 466 4.07 -4.13 18.95
CA PRO A 466 4.20 -3.51 17.63
C PRO A 466 5.04 -2.23 17.73
N ALA A 467 5.93 -2.02 16.76
CA ALA A 467 6.71 -0.79 16.70
C ALA A 467 5.82 0.44 16.48
N THR A 468 6.22 1.57 17.06
CA THR A 468 5.62 2.89 16.82
C THR A 468 6.44 3.68 15.81
N ILE A 469 5.89 4.77 15.26
CA ILE A 469 6.51 5.55 14.16
C ILE A 469 7.98 5.92 14.40
N GLU A 470 8.37 6.23 15.63
CA GLU A 470 9.72 6.69 15.98
C GLU A 470 10.77 5.58 15.89
N MET A 471 10.34 4.33 15.72
CA MET A 471 11.20 3.17 15.50
C MET A 471 11.41 2.88 14.01
N PHE A 472 10.56 3.41 13.13
CA PHE A 472 10.60 3.13 11.70
C PHE A 472 11.54 4.04 10.91
N ARG A 473 12.02 3.52 9.79
CA ARG A 473 12.86 4.25 8.83
C ARG A 473 12.16 5.52 8.32
N PRO A 474 12.74 6.72 8.49
CA PRO A 474 12.17 7.96 7.97
C PRO A 474 12.32 8.11 6.44
N ASN A 475 13.07 7.22 5.79
CA ASN A 475 13.29 7.25 4.33
C ASN A 475 12.36 6.33 3.52
N LYS A 476 11.29 5.80 4.14
CA LYS A 476 10.30 4.91 3.50
C LYS A 476 8.89 5.19 4.05
N ILE A 477 7.86 4.70 3.35
CA ILE A 477 6.54 4.53 3.97
C ILE A 477 6.67 3.59 5.16
N VAL A 478 6.17 4.01 6.31
CA VAL A 478 6.26 3.22 7.55
C VAL A 478 5.19 2.12 7.59
N TRP A 479 4.01 2.40 7.01
CA TRP A 479 2.82 1.54 7.07
C TRP A 479 2.87 0.27 6.22
N ASN A 480 3.88 0.14 5.36
CA ASN A 480 4.06 -1.03 4.51
C ASN A 480 5.09 -2.02 5.10
N GLN A 481 5.60 -1.73 6.30
CA GLN A 481 6.58 -2.53 7.03
C GLN A 481 5.89 -3.28 8.18
N ASN A 482 6.34 -4.51 8.46
CA ASN A 482 5.79 -5.31 9.55
C ASN A 482 6.25 -4.74 10.91
N PRO A 483 5.33 -4.22 11.75
CA PRO A 483 5.66 -3.55 13.00
C PRO A 483 6.30 -4.46 14.05
N PHE A 484 6.10 -5.78 13.92
CA PHE A 484 6.66 -6.76 14.86
C PHE A 484 8.10 -7.14 14.53
N THR A 485 8.64 -6.70 13.40
CA THR A 485 10.03 -7.02 12.98
C THR A 485 10.99 -5.84 13.09
N GLU A 486 10.47 -4.64 13.40
CA GLU A 486 11.26 -3.42 13.46
C GLU A 486 11.98 -3.29 14.82
N GLU A 487 13.31 -3.22 14.78
CA GLU A 487 14.18 -3.13 15.96
C GLU A 487 14.44 -1.66 16.37
N GLY A 488 14.34 -0.72 15.42
CA GLY A 488 14.68 0.69 15.62
C GLY A 488 16.19 0.95 15.75
N GLY A 489 16.57 2.03 16.42
CA GLY A 489 17.97 2.32 16.78
C GLY A 489 18.91 2.73 15.63
N ARG A 490 18.39 2.93 14.42
CA ARG A 490 19.17 3.25 13.24
C ARG A 490 19.43 4.75 13.12
N GLN A 491 20.61 5.08 12.60
CA GLN A 491 21.01 6.43 12.25
C GLN A 491 21.07 6.57 10.73
N TYR A 492 20.25 7.46 10.17
CA TYR A 492 20.14 7.64 8.71
C TYR A 492 20.85 8.89 8.20
N ASN A 493 21.21 9.78 9.13
CA ASN A 493 21.88 11.03 8.84
C ASN A 493 23.27 11.03 9.46
N ASN A 494 24.21 11.68 8.78
CA ASN A 494 25.54 11.97 9.31
C ASN A 494 25.81 13.48 9.20
N SER A 495 27.02 13.91 9.59
CA SER A 495 27.40 15.32 9.54
C SER A 495 27.43 15.96 8.16
N GLN A 496 27.23 15.17 7.10
CA GLN A 496 27.32 15.62 5.70
C GLN A 496 25.99 15.46 4.95
N THR A 497 25.15 14.50 5.32
CA THR A 497 23.99 14.08 4.53
C THR A 497 22.78 13.73 5.38
N ILE A 498 21.60 14.08 4.86
CA ILE A 498 20.29 13.77 5.44
C ILE A 498 19.41 13.14 4.35
N THR A 499 18.75 12.03 4.64
CA THR A 499 17.81 11.41 3.68
C THR A 499 16.37 11.59 4.16
N GLN A 500 15.52 12.12 3.29
CA GLN A 500 14.14 12.49 3.58
C GLN A 500 13.19 11.79 2.62
N TYR A 501 12.08 11.29 3.17
CA TYR A 501 10.95 10.76 2.43
C TYR A 501 9.87 11.82 2.21
N HIS A 502 9.02 11.63 1.19
CA HIS A 502 8.06 12.63 0.72
C HIS A 502 6.89 12.95 1.66
N GLY A 503 6.71 12.17 2.72
CA GLY A 503 5.82 12.52 3.84
C GLY A 503 4.45 11.83 3.86
N ALA A 504 4.10 11.00 2.87
CA ALA A 504 2.78 10.35 2.86
C ALA A 504 2.51 9.39 4.03
N SER A 505 3.54 8.93 4.75
CA SER A 505 3.35 8.24 6.04
C SER A 505 2.54 9.08 7.03
N PHE A 506 2.66 10.41 6.99
CA PHE A 506 1.87 11.30 7.83
C PHE A 506 0.63 11.79 7.08
N SER A 507 0.82 12.38 5.90
CA SER A 507 -0.24 13.16 5.24
C SER A 507 -1.43 12.30 4.80
N LEU A 508 -1.21 11.05 4.37
CA LEU A 508 -2.29 10.18 3.93
C LEU A 508 -3.25 9.80 5.07
N PRO A 509 -2.82 9.16 6.18
CA PRO A 509 -3.72 8.88 7.30
C PRO A 509 -4.31 10.16 7.91
N TYR A 510 -3.53 11.24 8.03
CA TYR A 510 -4.02 12.52 8.55
C TYR A 510 -5.21 13.06 7.74
N TRP A 511 -5.06 13.17 6.41
CA TRP A 511 -6.14 13.71 5.57
C TRP A 511 -7.34 12.78 5.42
N ILE A 512 -7.16 11.46 5.59
CA ILE A 512 -8.29 10.53 5.75
C ILE A 512 -9.08 10.89 7.01
N LEU A 513 -8.43 11.05 8.16
CA LEU A 513 -9.10 11.40 9.43
C LEU A 513 -9.80 12.76 9.35
N VAL A 514 -9.19 13.77 8.74
CA VAL A 514 -9.81 15.08 8.55
C VAL A 514 -11.05 14.97 7.66
N TYR A 515 -10.94 14.33 6.49
CA TYR A 515 -12.05 14.25 5.53
C TYR A 515 -13.26 13.50 6.08
N TYR A 516 -13.06 12.44 6.87
CA TYR A 516 -14.14 11.67 7.50
C TYR A 516 -14.55 12.18 8.89
N GLY A 517 -13.96 13.29 9.36
CA GLY A 517 -14.39 14.01 10.55
C GLY A 517 -13.95 13.39 11.89
N TYR A 518 -12.81 12.68 11.90
CA TYR A 518 -12.19 12.14 13.12
C TYR A 518 -11.16 13.09 13.75
N ILE A 519 -10.59 14.00 12.96
CA ILE A 519 -9.81 15.17 13.42
C ILE A 519 -10.61 16.41 13.03
N GLY A 520 -10.63 17.42 13.90
CA GLY A 520 -11.27 18.71 13.62
C GLY A 520 -10.82 19.26 12.26
N GLY A 521 -11.78 19.35 11.32
CA GLY A 521 -11.59 19.96 10.02
C GLY A 521 -11.49 21.48 10.09
N ILE A 522 -10.96 22.06 9.01
CA ILE A 522 -10.67 23.50 8.82
C ILE A 522 -11.94 24.35 8.79
#